data_AF-A0A7X9DC56-F1
#
_entry.id   AF-A0A7X9DC56-F1
#
_cell.length_a   1.000
_cell.length_b   1.000
_cell.length_c   1.000
_cell.angle_alpha   90.00
_cell.angle_beta   90.00
_cell.angle_gamma   90.00
#
_symmetry.space_group_name_H-M   'P 1'
#
loop_
_entity.id
_entity.type
_entity.pdbx_description
1 polymer ?
#
loop_
_entity_poly.entity_id
_entity_poly.type
_entity_poly.pdbx_seq_one_letter_code
_entity_poly.pdbx_strand_id
1 'polypeptide(L)'
;MNTSLNILEIKNNYFKWLKEQPLSLNEEEQIKTSLEHFLSWLKTQNDQNLNVENFDNYLSLLKTRSYTKTDIDLISNSLKKFAKFLNEADLDKYDLAQKFEVSTKFQNSNNLGQESIFDQFSKKLSKDKLTQNTIKNYIYDCEQFFAWLNNYEKGIEINI
;
A
#
# COMPACT_ATOMS: atom_id res chain seq x y z
N MET A 1 30.27 7.25 -7.27
CA MET A 1 29.59 7.14 -8.58
C MET A 1 28.19 6.60 -8.33
N ASN A 2 27.15 7.39 -8.57
CA ASN A 2 25.76 6.95 -8.45
C ASN A 2 25.36 6.31 -9.78
N THR A 3 25.48 5.00 -9.90
CA THR A 3 24.89 4.24 -11.01
C THR A 3 23.38 4.35 -10.84
N SER A 4 22.76 5.22 -11.63
CA SER A 4 21.29 5.26 -11.71
C SER A 4 20.82 3.89 -12.17
N LEU A 5 20.18 3.16 -11.25
CA LEU A 5 19.61 1.85 -11.49
C LEU A 5 18.59 1.95 -12.64
N ASN A 6 18.81 1.23 -13.73
CA ASN A 6 17.91 1.26 -14.88
C ASN A 6 16.64 0.46 -14.55
N ILE A 7 15.57 1.16 -14.20
CA ILE A 7 14.28 0.56 -13.80
C ILE A 7 13.76 -0.44 -14.84
N LEU A 8 13.99 -0.20 -16.14
CA LEU A 8 13.56 -1.11 -17.20
C LEU A 8 14.33 -2.44 -17.16
N GLU A 9 15.64 -2.36 -16.92
CA GLU A 9 16.50 -3.54 -16.79
C GLU A 9 16.12 -4.36 -15.55
N ILE A 10 15.89 -3.69 -14.41
CA ILE A 10 15.43 -4.33 -13.18
C ILE A 10 14.09 -5.04 -13.40
N LYS A 11 13.13 -4.38 -14.07
CA LYS A 11 11.84 -4.98 -14.41
C LYS A 11 12.02 -6.25 -15.23
N ASN A 12 12.85 -6.19 -16.27
CA ASN A 12 13.08 -7.34 -17.15
C ASN A 12 13.77 -8.50 -16.41
N ASN A 13 14.74 -8.20 -15.54
CA ASN A 13 15.42 -9.19 -14.73
C ASN A 13 14.47 -9.82 -13.71
N TYR A 14 13.61 -9.03 -13.08
CA TYR A 14 12.58 -9.54 -12.18
C TYR A 14 11.60 -10.47 -12.91
N PHE A 15 11.16 -10.13 -14.12
CA PHE A 15 10.26 -10.99 -14.89
C PHE A 15 10.91 -12.31 -15.32
N LYS A 16 12.23 -12.34 -15.52
CA LYS A 16 12.96 -13.59 -15.72
C LYS A 16 13.01 -14.41 -14.44
N TRP A 17 13.41 -13.80 -13.32
CA TRP A 17 13.45 -14.44 -12.00
C TRP A 17 12.07 -14.99 -11.59
N LEU A 18 10.98 -14.28 -11.90
CA LEU A 18 9.62 -14.70 -11.56
C LEU A 18 9.20 -15.98 -12.28
N LYS A 19 9.66 -16.21 -13.52
CA LYS A 19 9.41 -17.45 -14.29
C LYS A 19 10.09 -18.67 -13.70
N GLU A 20 11.14 -18.48 -12.89
CA GLU A 20 11.86 -19.56 -12.22
C GLU A 20 11.19 -19.94 -10.88
N GLN A 21 10.22 -19.14 -10.41
CA GLN A 21 9.48 -19.41 -9.19
C GLN A 21 8.36 -20.44 -9.43
N PRO A 22 8.00 -21.26 -8.41
CA PRO A 22 6.92 -22.24 -8.51
C PRO A 22 5.54 -21.55 -8.40
N LEU A 23 5.16 -20.76 -9.41
CA LEU A 23 3.92 -20.00 -9.47
C LEU A 23 3.03 -20.50 -10.62
N SER A 24 1.71 -20.37 -10.45
CA SER A 24 0.80 -20.54 -11.58
C SER A 24 0.91 -19.37 -12.58
N LEU A 25 0.55 -19.61 -13.84
CA LEU A 25 0.55 -18.56 -14.88
C LEU A 25 -0.32 -17.35 -14.50
N ASN A 26 -1.45 -17.60 -13.83
CA ASN A 26 -2.33 -16.53 -13.38
C ASN A 26 -1.71 -15.69 -12.25
N GLU A 27 -1.05 -16.33 -11.28
CA GLU A 27 -0.34 -15.61 -10.23
C GLU A 27 0.84 -14.80 -10.78
N GLU A 28 1.60 -15.36 -11.72
CA GLU A 28 2.68 -14.66 -12.41
C GLU A 28 2.16 -13.36 -13.06
N GLU A 29 1.05 -13.43 -13.79
CA GLU A 29 0.46 -12.28 -14.48
C GLU A 29 -0.07 -11.20 -13.52
N GLN A 30 -0.71 -11.61 -12.42
CA GLN A 30 -1.16 -10.69 -11.38
C GLN A 30 0.01 -9.95 -10.71
N ILE A 31 1.11 -10.65 -10.44
CA ILE A 31 2.32 -10.06 -9.85
C ILE A 31 2.96 -9.07 -10.82
N LYS A 32 3.06 -9.43 -12.11
CA LYS A 32 3.58 -8.52 -13.15
C LYS A 32 2.75 -7.24 -13.23
N THR A 33 1.43 -7.38 -13.34
CA THR A 33 0.51 -6.24 -13.41
C THR A 33 0.67 -5.32 -12.19
N SER A 34 0.75 -5.90 -11.00
CA SER A 34 0.94 -5.15 -9.75
C SER A 34 2.27 -4.38 -9.75
N LEU A 35 3.36 -5.01 -10.22
CA LEU A 35 4.65 -4.33 -10.35
C LEU A 35 4.60 -3.21 -11.39
N GLU A 36 3.95 -3.42 -12.54
CA GLU A 36 3.87 -2.39 -13.58
C GLU A 36 3.09 -1.16 -13.11
N HIS A 37 2.02 -1.35 -12.34
CA HIS A 37 1.31 -0.25 -11.71
C HIS A 37 2.19 0.51 -10.73
N PHE A 38 2.94 -0.19 -9.88
CA PHE A 38 3.89 0.43 -8.95
C PHE A 38 4.98 1.22 -9.69
N LEU A 39 5.62 0.63 -10.71
CA LEU A 39 6.68 1.30 -11.47
C LEU A 39 6.14 2.47 -12.30
N SER A 40 4.90 2.38 -12.79
CA SER A 40 4.22 3.49 -13.46
C SER A 40 3.99 4.64 -12.49
N TRP A 41 3.49 4.35 -11.29
CA TRP A 41 3.34 5.34 -10.22
C TRP A 41 4.69 5.94 -9.80
N LEU A 42 5.74 5.12 -9.65
CA LEU A 42 7.06 5.59 -9.25
C LEU A 42 7.65 6.59 -10.26
N LYS A 43 7.39 6.40 -11.57
CA LYS A 43 7.79 7.35 -12.61
C LYS A 43 7.13 8.72 -12.50
N THR A 44 5.96 8.82 -11.86
CA THR A 44 5.28 10.09 -11.63
C THR A 44 5.77 10.81 -10.38
N GLN A 45 6.58 10.13 -9.55
CA GLN A 45 7.19 10.74 -8.37
C GLN A 45 8.47 11.49 -8.76
N ASN A 46 8.77 12.56 -8.02
CA ASN A 46 10.02 13.31 -8.18
C ASN A 46 11.25 12.47 -7.78
N ASP A 47 11.06 11.48 -6.92
CA ASP A 47 12.08 10.51 -6.52
C ASP A 47 11.78 9.12 -7.11
N GLN A 48 12.55 8.74 -8.13
CA GLN A 48 12.43 7.44 -8.80
C GLN A 48 13.26 6.33 -8.13
N ASN A 49 13.81 6.59 -6.94
CA ASN A 49 14.60 5.59 -6.23
C ASN A 49 13.72 4.46 -5.68
N LEU A 50 14.21 3.23 -5.76
CA LEU A 50 13.61 2.09 -5.08
C LEU A 50 14.03 2.15 -3.60
N ASN A 51 13.19 2.77 -2.77
CA ASN A 51 13.40 2.90 -1.32
C ASN A 51 12.12 2.53 -0.56
N VAL A 52 12.24 2.29 0.76
CA VAL A 52 11.11 1.86 1.61
C VAL A 52 9.97 2.88 1.61
N GLU A 53 10.32 4.17 1.63
CA GLU A 53 9.37 5.26 1.64
C GLU A 53 8.46 5.24 0.41
N ASN A 54 9.02 4.99 -0.77
CA ASN A 54 8.23 4.88 -2.01
C ASN A 54 7.29 3.67 -2.01
N PHE A 55 7.69 2.55 -1.40
CA PHE A 55 6.79 1.40 -1.23
C PHE A 55 5.64 1.73 -0.27
N ASP A 56 5.93 2.34 0.88
CA ASP A 56 4.94 2.71 1.90
C ASP A 56 3.98 3.80 1.40
N ASN A 57 4.49 4.79 0.66
CA ASN A 57 3.71 5.83 0.00
C ASN A 57 2.75 5.24 -1.02
N TYR A 58 3.21 4.29 -1.84
CA TYR A 58 2.34 3.63 -2.82
C TYR A 58 1.23 2.81 -2.14
N LEU A 59 1.55 2.00 -1.13
CA LEU A 59 0.54 1.26 -0.39
C LEU A 59 -0.49 2.18 0.30
N SER A 60 -0.03 3.32 0.81
CA SER A 60 -0.91 4.33 1.40
C SER A 60 -1.84 4.95 0.34
N LEU A 61 -1.34 5.22 -0.86
CA LEU A 61 -2.15 5.69 -1.98
C LEU A 61 -3.26 4.69 -2.35
N LEU A 62 -2.96 3.39 -2.40
CA LEU A 62 -3.96 2.36 -2.71
C LEU A 62 -5.11 2.36 -1.70
N LYS A 63 -4.81 2.54 -0.41
CA LYS A 63 -5.82 2.67 0.65
C LYS A 63 -6.73 3.88 0.43
N THR A 64 -6.18 5.01 -0.01
CA THR A 64 -6.98 6.22 -0.29
C THR A 64 -7.84 6.12 -1.56
N ARG A 65 -7.48 5.25 -2.50
CA ARG A 65 -8.17 5.12 -3.80
C ARG A 65 -9.28 4.05 -3.80
N SER A 66 -9.77 3.66 -2.61
CA SER A 66 -10.87 2.70 -2.46
C SER A 66 -10.58 1.31 -3.05
N TYR A 67 -9.31 0.88 -3.11
CA TYR A 67 -8.99 -0.51 -3.42
C TYR A 67 -9.53 -1.43 -2.33
N THR A 68 -9.98 -2.63 -2.72
CA THR A 68 -10.43 -3.60 -1.71
C THR A 68 -9.23 -4.09 -0.89
N LYS A 69 -9.48 -4.54 0.35
CA LYS A 69 -8.44 -5.14 1.18
C LYS A 69 -7.71 -6.27 0.45
N THR A 70 -8.46 -7.12 -0.26
CA THR A 70 -7.91 -8.22 -1.05
C THR A 70 -6.94 -7.74 -2.13
N ASP A 71 -7.29 -6.66 -2.85
CA ASP A 71 -6.41 -6.09 -3.89
C ASP A 71 -5.14 -5.51 -3.27
N ILE A 72 -5.26 -4.82 -2.13
CA ILE A 72 -4.12 -4.25 -1.41
C ILE A 72 -3.20 -5.36 -0.91
N ASP A 73 -3.74 -6.45 -0.36
CA ASP A 73 -2.96 -7.61 0.10
C ASP A 73 -2.24 -8.29 -1.07
N LEU A 74 -2.90 -8.44 -2.22
CA LEU A 74 -2.31 -8.99 -3.44
C LEU A 74 -1.14 -8.12 -3.95
N ILE A 75 -1.35 -6.80 -4.04
CA ILE A 75 -0.32 -5.86 -4.48
C ILE A 75 0.84 -5.83 -3.48
N SER A 76 0.55 -5.80 -2.18
CA SER A 76 1.55 -5.85 -1.11
C SER A 76 2.41 -7.12 -1.20
N ASN A 77 1.79 -8.28 -1.40
CA ASN A 77 2.52 -9.54 -1.57
C ASN A 77 3.38 -9.56 -2.85
N SER A 78 2.91 -8.94 -3.93
CA SER A 78 3.67 -8.77 -5.16
C SER A 78 4.92 -7.90 -4.93
N LEU A 79 4.76 -6.79 -4.21
CA LEU A 79 5.87 -5.91 -3.82
C LEU A 79 6.85 -6.59 -2.87
N LYS A 80 6.39 -7.47 -1.97
CA LYS A 80 7.29 -8.29 -1.11
C LYS A 80 8.18 -9.20 -1.96
N LYS A 81 7.60 -9.89 -2.95
CA LYS A 81 8.36 -10.72 -3.88
C LYS A 81 9.37 -9.90 -4.67
N PHE A 82 8.98 -8.70 -5.10
CA PHE A 82 9.89 -7.79 -5.79
C PHE A 82 11.04 -7.31 -4.89
N ALA A 83 10.76 -6.90 -3.65
CA ALA A 83 11.80 -6.53 -2.68
C ALA A 83 12.76 -7.68 -2.38
N LYS A 84 12.24 -8.91 -2.24
CA LYS A 84 13.05 -10.12 -2.09
C LYS A 84 14.00 -10.33 -3.27
N PHE A 85 13.49 -10.19 -4.50
CA PHE A 85 14.32 -10.26 -5.70
C PHE A 85 15.45 -9.21 -5.70
N LEU A 86 15.14 -7.96 -5.33
CA LEU A 86 16.15 -6.89 -5.28
C LEU A 86 17.29 -7.25 -4.30
N ASN A 87 16.95 -7.86 -3.16
CA ASN A 87 17.92 -8.33 -2.18
C ASN A 87 18.76 -9.51 -2.72
N GLU A 88 18.11 -10.53 -3.30
CA GLU A 88 18.81 -11.70 -3.90
C GLU A 88 19.75 -11.31 -5.05
N ALA A 89 19.39 -10.27 -5.81
CA ALA A 89 20.19 -9.77 -6.92
C ALA A 89 21.29 -8.78 -6.48
N ASP A 90 21.45 -8.51 -5.18
CA ASP A 90 22.36 -7.48 -4.63
C ASP A 90 22.12 -6.08 -5.25
N LEU A 91 20.88 -5.82 -5.67
CA LEU A 91 20.43 -4.53 -6.22
C LEU A 91 19.87 -3.62 -5.12
N ASP A 92 19.71 -4.16 -3.91
CA ASP A 92 19.16 -3.50 -2.76
C ASP A 92 20.25 -2.95 -1.85
N LYS A 93 20.52 -1.64 -1.97
CA LYS A 93 21.46 -0.94 -1.08
C LYS A 93 20.95 -0.80 0.37
N TYR A 94 19.66 -1.02 0.63
CA TYR A 94 19.00 -0.54 1.84
C TYR A 94 18.21 -1.60 2.62
N ASP A 95 18.32 -2.87 2.24
CA ASP A 95 17.62 -3.99 2.85
C ASP A 95 16.09 -3.75 2.89
N LEU A 96 15.56 -3.35 1.74
CA LEU A 96 14.15 -3.17 1.45
C LEU A 96 13.35 -4.40 1.84
N ALA A 97 13.85 -5.61 1.57
CA ALA A 97 13.13 -6.84 1.92
C ALA A 97 12.85 -6.95 3.43
N GLN A 98 13.85 -6.73 4.29
CA GLN A 98 13.65 -6.77 5.74
C GLN A 98 12.76 -5.62 6.22
N LYS A 99 13.00 -4.39 5.74
CA LYS A 99 12.22 -3.22 6.17
C LYS A 99 10.77 -3.30 5.74
N PHE A 100 10.50 -3.84 4.55
CA PHE A 100 9.15 -4.03 4.04
C PHE A 100 8.39 -5.13 4.79
N GLU A 101 9.07 -6.18 5.26
CA GLU A 101 8.47 -7.11 6.23
C GLU A 101 8.05 -6.42 7.52
N VAL A 102 8.88 -5.51 8.05
CA VAL A 102 8.56 -4.77 9.29
C VAL A 102 7.39 -3.81 9.07
N SER A 103 7.39 -3.00 8.00
CA SER A 103 6.27 -2.08 7.70
C SER A 103 4.95 -2.82 7.47
N THR A 104 4.99 -4.01 6.85
CA THR A 104 3.77 -4.82 6.64
C THR A 104 3.34 -5.59 7.89
N LYS A 105 4.27 -5.96 8.80
CA LYS A 105 3.95 -6.52 10.12
C LYS A 105 3.30 -5.48 11.05
N PHE A 106 3.75 -4.23 11.01
CA PHE A 106 3.10 -3.10 11.72
C PHE A 106 1.70 -2.77 11.19
N GLN A 107 1.34 -3.23 10.00
CA GLN A 107 -0.01 -3.06 9.43
C GLN A 107 -0.89 -4.31 9.59
N ASN A 108 -0.30 -5.45 9.95
CA ASN A 108 -0.97 -6.69 10.35
C ASN A 108 -1.09 -6.88 11.87
N SER A 109 -0.52 -5.98 12.69
CA SER A 109 -1.19 -5.61 13.94
C SER A 109 -2.47 -4.89 13.51
N ASN A 110 -3.62 -5.56 13.40
CA ASN A 110 -4.28 -6.11 14.56
C ASN A 110 -3.88 -5.30 15.81
N ASN A 111 -4.37 -4.07 15.86
CA ASN A 111 -5.14 -3.68 17.03
C ASN A 111 -6.25 -4.72 17.25
N LEU A 112 -5.87 -5.92 17.70
CA LEU A 112 -6.76 -6.97 18.20
C LEU A 112 -7.30 -6.59 19.60
N GLY A 113 -7.09 -5.35 20.04
CA GLY A 113 -7.65 -4.80 21.27
C GLY A 113 -8.01 -3.31 21.24
N GLN A 114 -7.75 -2.59 20.14
CA GLN A 114 -8.17 -1.19 20.02
C GLN A 114 -9.08 -1.04 18.80
N GLU A 115 -10.39 -1.12 19.08
CA GLU A 115 -11.45 -0.77 18.15
C GLU A 115 -11.13 0.57 17.47
N SER A 116 -11.28 0.64 16.14
CA SER A 116 -11.17 1.92 15.44
C SER A 116 -12.17 2.91 16.02
N ILE A 117 -11.92 4.21 15.89
CA ILE A 117 -12.89 5.22 16.35
C ILE A 117 -14.26 5.04 15.69
N PHE A 118 -14.29 4.55 14.43
CA PHE A 118 -15.51 4.20 13.71
C PHE A 118 -16.18 2.95 14.29
N ASP A 119 -15.43 1.95 14.73
CA ASP A 119 -15.99 0.78 15.42
C ASP A 119 -16.62 1.17 16.77
N GLN A 120 -15.93 2.00 17.55
CA GLN A 120 -16.44 2.52 18.82
C GLN A 120 -17.72 3.35 18.61
N PHE A 121 -17.74 4.18 17.56
CA PHE A 121 -18.89 4.97 17.17
C PHE A 121 -20.06 4.08 16.70
N SER A 122 -19.79 3.08 15.86
CA SER A 122 -20.78 2.09 15.41
C SER A 122 -21.41 1.33 16.59
N LYS A 123 -20.61 0.92 17.58
CA LYS A 123 -21.11 0.30 18.82
C LYS A 123 -21.98 1.25 19.64
N LYS A 124 -21.61 2.52 19.73
CA LYS A 124 -22.44 3.53 20.41
C LYS A 124 -23.79 3.71 19.70
N LEU A 125 -23.80 3.88 18.38
CA LEU A 125 -25.03 3.99 17.59
C LEU A 125 -25.91 2.73 17.68
N SER A 126 -25.28 1.55 17.75
CA SER A 126 -25.98 0.28 17.98
C SER A 126 -26.65 0.24 19.36
N LYS A 127 -25.97 0.73 20.42
CA LYS A 127 -26.55 0.86 21.77
C LYS A 127 -27.73 1.85 21.79
N ASP A 128 -27.69 2.86 20.94
CA ASP A 128 -28.77 3.85 20.76
C ASP A 128 -29.91 3.31 19.87
N LYS A 129 -29.90 2.00 19.54
CA LYS A 129 -30.94 1.27 18.80
C LYS A 129 -31.20 1.78 17.38
N LEU A 130 -30.20 2.39 16.75
CA LEU A 130 -30.29 2.74 15.33
C LEU A 130 -30.24 1.49 14.45
N THR A 131 -30.89 1.57 13.29
CA THR A 131 -30.87 0.45 12.33
C THR A 131 -29.47 0.28 11.74
N GLN A 132 -29.11 -0.94 11.36
CA GLN A 132 -27.82 -1.23 10.72
C GLN A 132 -27.59 -0.37 9.46
N ASN A 133 -28.65 -0.10 8.69
CA ASN A 133 -28.58 0.76 7.52
C ASN A 133 -28.26 2.21 7.90
N THR A 134 -28.92 2.73 8.94
CA THR A 134 -28.65 4.07 9.48
C THR A 134 -27.22 4.20 10.02
N ILE A 135 -26.73 3.19 10.75
CA ILE A 135 -25.37 3.16 11.29
C ILE A 135 -24.35 3.19 10.14
N LYS A 136 -24.55 2.36 9.11
CA LYS A 136 -23.68 2.34 7.93
C LYS A 136 -23.61 3.70 7.24
N ASN A 137 -24.75 4.38 7.08
CA ASN A 137 -24.79 5.71 6.48
C ASN A 137 -23.99 6.72 7.31
N TYR A 138 -24.18 6.75 8.63
CA TYR A 138 -23.42 7.67 9.49
C TYR A 138 -21.92 7.40 9.47
N ILE A 139 -21.51 6.13 9.49
CA ILE A 139 -20.09 5.77 9.41
C ILE A 139 -19.51 6.25 8.09
N TYR A 140 -20.20 5.98 6.98
CA TYR A 140 -19.77 6.42 5.66
C TYR A 140 -19.66 7.95 5.57
N ASP A 141 -20.64 8.69 6.06
CA ASP A 141 -20.63 10.16 6.04
C ASP A 141 -19.45 10.73 6.86
N CYS A 142 -19.16 10.13 8.03
CA CYS A 142 -18.00 10.51 8.83
C CYS A 142 -16.68 10.18 8.11
N GLU A 143 -16.57 9.01 7.49
CA GLU A 143 -15.39 8.64 6.70
C GLU A 143 -15.17 9.63 5.54
N GLN A 144 -16.23 10.02 4.83
CA GLN A 144 -16.16 11.03 3.77
C GLN A 144 -15.76 12.40 4.32
N PHE A 145 -16.31 12.81 5.47
CA PHE A 145 -15.94 14.08 6.11
C PHE A 145 -14.45 14.09 6.50
N PHE A 146 -13.94 13.04 7.14
CA PHE A 146 -12.53 12.98 7.53
C PHE A 146 -11.61 12.86 6.30
N ALA A 147 -12.02 12.13 5.27
CA ALA A 147 -11.28 12.08 4.01
C ALA A 147 -11.20 13.48 3.36
N TRP A 148 -12.31 14.22 3.35
CA TRP A 148 -12.36 15.60 2.88
C TRP A 148 -11.47 16.52 3.74
N LEU A 149 -11.59 16.44 5.06
CA LEU A 149 -10.82 17.27 6.00
C LEU A 149 -9.31 17.05 5.85
N ASN A 150 -8.87 15.80 5.79
CA ASN A 150 -7.47 15.44 5.60
C ASN A 150 -6.91 15.91 4.25
N ASN A 151 -7.76 16.00 3.23
CA ASN A 151 -7.37 16.55 1.93
C ASN A 151 -7.30 18.09 1.96
N TYR A 152 -8.11 18.73 2.81
CA TYR A 152 -8.18 20.19 2.93
C TYR A 152 -7.05 20.77 3.81
N GLU A 153 -6.70 20.11 4.91
CA GLU A 153 -5.59 20.52 5.80
C GLU A 153 -4.22 20.45 5.13
N LYS A 154 -4.05 19.60 4.09
CA LYS A 154 -2.81 19.53 3.31
C LYS A 154 -2.62 20.69 2.31
N GLY A 155 -3.59 21.62 2.21
CA GLY A 155 -3.62 22.66 1.18
C GLY A 155 -3.76 24.10 1.66
N ILE A 156 -3.68 24.40 2.97
CA ILE A 156 -3.89 25.77 3.48
C ILE A 156 -2.73 26.21 4.39
N GLU A 157 -1.91 27.13 3.91
CA GLU A 157 -1.18 28.07 4.77
C GLU A 157 -2.21 28.99 5.43
N ILE A 158 -2.51 28.76 6.70
CA ILE A 158 -3.31 29.70 7.49
C ILE A 158 -2.37 30.81 7.96
N ASN A 159 -2.35 31.94 7.25
CA ASN A 159 -1.88 33.19 7.82
C ASN A 159 -2.94 33.68 8.81
N ILE A 160 -2.61 33.62 10.11
CA ILE A 160 -3.34 34.27 11.20
C ILE A 160 -2.86 35.71 11.31
#